data_AF-A0AAW5N839-F1
#
_entry.id   AF-A0AAW5N839-F1
#
_cell.length_a   1.000
_cell.length_b   1.000
_cell.length_c   1.000
_cell.angle_alpha   90.00
_cell.angle_beta   90.00
_cell.angle_gamma   90.00
#
_symmetry.space_group_name_H-M   'P 1'
#
loop_
_entity.id
_entity.type
_entity.pdbx_description
1 polymer ?
#
loop_
_entity_poly.entity_id
_entity_poly.type
_entity_poly.pdbx_seq_one_letter_code
_entity_poly.pdbx_strand_id
1 'polypeptide(L)'
;MKTLFFILFCTFLTAGAIHAKDLQRPDSENYLKGVEALNEGDTEKAYEYLKAELAQNPENGYAHCYMALICNFSGDVKLAFQAVTRSLDLIPEADTEFRSFAYYTRGMLLKNYQQWELAEADFTEAIRTNPNDVENYTCRAEVLLQLHEYEAALDDLTAALKLDSKADVADLMMQLMEEAPDASMIDRVYATYNMLDKQELAN
;
A
#
# COMPACT_ATOMS: atom_id res chain seq x y z
N MET A 1 1.75 -14.61 17.71
CA MET A 1 2.46 -13.31 17.68
C MET A 1 2.89 -13.10 16.24
N LYS A 2 2.15 -12.27 15.48
CA LYS A 2 2.50 -11.97 14.10
C LYS A 2 3.58 -10.89 14.14
N THR A 3 4.79 -11.24 13.74
CA THR A 3 5.92 -10.33 13.61
C THR A 3 5.57 -9.31 12.53
N LEU A 4 5.65 -8.02 12.85
CA LEU A 4 5.42 -6.92 11.92
C LEU A 4 6.63 -6.84 10.97
N PHE A 5 6.60 -7.58 9.87
CA PHE A 5 7.56 -7.43 8.78
C PHE A 5 6.86 -6.74 7.62
N PHE A 6 6.89 -5.41 7.63
CA PHE A 6 6.76 -4.58 6.42
C PHE A 6 7.55 -3.30 6.70
N ILE A 7 8.87 -3.36 6.48
CA ILE A 7 9.69 -2.18 6.35
C ILE A 7 9.66 -1.82 4.87
N LEU A 8 8.94 -0.75 4.54
CA LEU A 8 9.00 -0.11 3.23
C LEU A 8 10.46 0.35 3.05
N PHE A 9 11.22 -0.38 2.23
CA PHE A 9 12.57 0.00 1.86
C PHE A 9 12.48 1.18 0.88
N CYS A 10 12.22 2.39 1.38
CA CYS A 10 12.43 3.63 0.63
C CYS A 10 13.93 3.91 0.51
N THR A 11 14.67 3.02 -0.14
CA THR A 11 16.02 3.32 -0.59
C THR A 11 15.92 4.21 -1.81
N PHE A 12 16.46 5.42 -1.69
CA PHE A 12 16.82 6.27 -2.80
C PHE A 12 17.58 5.46 -3.86
N LEU A 13 16.98 5.25 -5.04
CA LEU A 13 17.74 5.02 -6.27
C LEU A 13 16.97 5.55 -7.48
N THR A 14 17.62 6.48 -8.16
CA THR A 14 17.15 7.31 -9.27
C THR A 14 17.12 6.54 -10.59
N ALA A 15 16.04 6.66 -11.37
CA ALA A 15 16.09 6.85 -12.82
C ALA A 15 14.70 7.19 -13.38
N GLY A 16 14.44 8.49 -13.59
CA GLY A 16 13.20 8.99 -14.20
C GLY A 16 12.99 10.49 -13.97
N ALA A 17 13.91 11.34 -14.42
CA ALA A 17 13.68 12.78 -14.48
C ALA A 17 12.49 13.06 -15.43
N ILE A 18 11.51 13.92 -15.12
CA ILE A 18 11.62 15.38 -15.03
C ILE A 18 10.37 15.87 -14.26
N HIS A 19 10.45 16.13 -12.95
CA HIS A 19 9.69 17.19 -12.23
C HIS A 19 9.97 17.31 -10.72
N ALA A 20 10.53 16.29 -10.06
CA ALA A 20 10.69 16.29 -8.59
C ALA A 20 11.98 16.97 -8.06
N LYS A 21 12.40 18.11 -8.61
CA LYS A 21 13.69 18.71 -8.23
C LYS A 21 13.70 19.49 -6.90
N ASP A 22 12.54 19.75 -6.28
CA ASP A 22 12.44 20.51 -5.02
C ASP A 22 11.41 19.91 -4.04
N LEU A 23 11.15 18.60 -4.07
CA LEU A 23 10.26 17.97 -3.10
C LEU A 23 10.97 17.80 -1.75
N GLN A 24 10.74 18.75 -0.83
CA GLN A 24 11.28 18.69 0.52
C GLN A 24 10.30 17.99 1.47
N ARG A 25 10.66 16.79 1.92
CA ARG A 25 9.96 16.11 3.02
C ARG A 25 10.34 16.73 4.38
N PRO A 26 9.50 16.58 5.42
CA PRO A 26 9.79 17.11 6.74
C PRO A 26 11.12 16.58 7.30
N ASP A 27 11.87 17.45 7.96
CA ASP A 27 13.17 17.17 8.57
C ASP A 27 13.23 17.58 10.06
N SER A 28 12.06 17.84 10.67
CA SER A 28 11.97 18.12 12.09
C SER A 28 12.42 16.93 12.93
N GLU A 29 13.05 17.21 14.07
CA GLU A 29 13.64 16.18 14.92
C GLU A 29 12.63 15.13 15.38
N ASN A 30 11.43 15.56 15.80
CA ASN A 30 10.39 14.65 16.26
C ASN A 30 9.84 13.77 15.12
N TYR A 31 9.69 14.32 13.93
CA TYR A 31 9.29 13.52 12.77
C TYR A 31 10.33 12.44 12.47
N LEU A 32 11.61 12.81 12.38
CA LEU A 32 12.69 11.86 12.06
C LEU A 32 12.80 10.76 13.11
N LYS A 33 12.73 11.09 14.41
CA LYS A 33 12.74 10.09 15.49
C LYS A 33 11.50 9.20 15.47
N GLY A 34 10.34 9.75 15.10
CA GLY A 34 9.12 8.97 14.95
C GLY A 34 9.23 7.93 13.84
N VAL A 35 9.80 8.31 12.69
CA VAL A 35 10.05 7.40 11.57
C VAL A 35 11.12 6.37 11.90
N GLU A 36 12.20 6.77 12.58
CA GLU A 36 13.24 5.85 13.05
C GLU A 36 12.66 4.78 14.00
N ALA A 37 11.87 5.19 14.98
CA ALA A 37 11.20 4.27 15.90
C ALA A 37 10.24 3.30 15.16
N LEU A 38 9.54 3.76 14.11
CA LEU A 38 8.74 2.87 13.26
C LEU A 38 9.58 1.82 12.56
N ASN A 39 10.74 2.21 12.01
CA ASN A 39 11.65 1.29 11.33
C ASN A 39 12.26 0.26 12.30
N GLU A 40 12.41 0.62 13.57
CA GLU A 40 12.79 -0.29 14.66
C GLU A 40 11.63 -1.17 15.16
N GLY A 41 10.40 -0.90 14.72
CA GLY A 41 9.18 -1.58 15.17
C GLY A 41 8.66 -1.09 16.53
N ASP A 42 9.24 -0.04 17.10
CA ASP A 42 8.84 0.57 18.37
C ASP A 42 7.67 1.55 18.15
N THR A 43 6.48 0.98 17.94
CA THR A 43 5.25 1.75 17.66
C THR A 43 4.85 2.69 18.80
N GLU A 44 5.20 2.38 20.05
CA GLU A 44 4.91 3.23 21.21
C GLU A 44 5.77 4.49 21.20
N LYS A 45 7.09 4.36 21.00
CA LYS A 45 7.97 5.53 20.86
C LYS A 45 7.63 6.34 19.62
N ALA A 46 7.34 5.67 18.51
CA ALA A 46 6.93 6.34 17.28
C ALA A 46 5.68 7.21 17.52
N TYR A 47 4.68 6.68 18.21
CA TYR A 47 3.47 7.41 18.56
C TYR A 47 3.79 8.68 19.36
N GLU A 48 4.62 8.58 20.40
CA GLU A 48 4.96 9.74 21.24
C GLU A 48 5.73 10.82 20.47
N TYR A 49 6.70 10.43 19.62
CA TYR A 49 7.43 11.39 18.78
C TYR A 49 6.53 12.05 17.74
N LEU A 50 5.70 11.28 17.03
CA LEU A 50 4.80 11.82 16.00
C LEU A 50 3.67 12.66 16.61
N LYS A 51 3.21 12.34 17.82
CA LYS A 51 2.29 13.19 18.58
C LYS A 51 2.94 14.52 18.96
N ALA A 52 4.19 14.50 19.43
CA ALA A 52 4.96 15.71 19.74
C ALA A 52 5.27 16.55 18.49
N GLU A 53 5.46 15.90 17.34
CA GLU A 53 5.55 16.54 16.02
C GLU A 53 4.25 17.26 15.67
N LEU A 54 3.12 16.55 15.69
CA LEU A 54 1.83 17.11 15.31
C LEU A 54 1.33 18.21 16.27
N ALA A 55 1.81 18.23 17.51
CA ALA A 55 1.57 19.33 18.44
C ALA A 55 2.25 20.64 18.03
N GLN A 56 3.40 20.55 17.34
CA GLN A 56 4.19 21.71 16.88
C GLN A 56 3.91 22.05 15.42
N ASN A 57 3.76 21.02 14.58
CA ASN A 57 3.57 21.09 13.14
C ASN A 57 2.29 20.33 12.75
N PRO A 58 1.10 20.85 13.08
CA PRO A 58 -0.18 20.17 12.83
C PRO A 58 -0.49 19.96 11.34
N GLU A 59 0.24 20.61 10.44
CA GLU A 59 0.12 20.49 8.99
C GLU A 59 1.13 19.51 8.37
N ASN A 60 1.89 18.78 9.19
CA ASN A 60 2.77 17.72 8.69
C ASN A 60 1.93 16.52 8.22
N GLY A 61 1.55 16.53 6.92
CA GLY A 61 0.79 15.45 6.28
C GLY A 61 1.46 14.08 6.35
N TYR A 62 2.78 14.05 6.42
CA TYR A 62 3.57 12.82 6.52
C TYR A 62 3.43 12.18 7.89
N ALA A 63 3.54 12.98 8.95
CA ALA A 63 3.31 12.54 10.32
C ALA A 63 1.87 12.04 10.52
N HIS A 64 0.88 12.69 9.90
CA HIS A 64 -0.51 12.20 9.89
C HIS A 64 -0.64 10.82 9.24
N CYS A 65 0.08 10.52 8.15
CA CYS A 65 0.04 9.20 7.51
C CYS A 65 0.62 8.11 8.43
N TYR A 66 1.79 8.38 9.02
CA TYR A 66 2.40 7.46 9.96
C TYR A 66 1.53 7.28 11.21
N MET A 67 0.85 8.33 11.65
CA MET A 67 -0.13 8.20 12.72
C MET A 67 -1.30 7.31 12.35
N ALA A 68 -1.82 7.42 11.13
CA ALA A 68 -2.88 6.54 10.67
C ALA A 68 -2.45 5.06 10.70
N LEU A 69 -1.23 4.77 10.27
CA LEU A 69 -0.65 3.43 10.32
C LEU A 69 -0.60 2.89 11.76
N ILE A 70 -0.06 3.67 12.70
CA ILE A 70 0.05 3.27 14.11
C ILE A 70 -1.33 3.05 14.75
N CYS A 71 -2.27 3.96 14.49
CA CYS A 71 -3.63 3.88 15.04
C CYS A 71 -4.42 2.70 14.45
N ASN A 72 -4.21 2.38 13.17
CA ASN A 72 -4.77 1.18 12.54
C ASN A 72 -4.31 -0.08 13.28
N PHE A 73 -3.00 -0.23 13.51
CA PHE A 73 -2.46 -1.39 14.25
C PHE A 73 -2.93 -1.45 15.70
N SER A 74 -3.18 -0.30 16.32
CA SER A 74 -3.68 -0.20 17.69
C SER A 74 -5.20 -0.40 17.79
N GLY A 75 -5.90 -0.49 16.66
CA GLY A 75 -7.36 -0.65 16.59
C GLY A 75 -8.17 0.63 16.87
N ASP A 76 -7.53 1.80 17.01
CA ASP A 76 -8.23 3.08 17.07
C ASP A 76 -8.59 3.56 15.66
N VAL A 77 -9.63 2.91 15.14
CA VAL A 77 -10.15 3.09 13.78
C VAL A 77 -10.50 4.53 13.50
N LYS A 78 -11.14 5.18 14.47
CA LYS A 78 -11.63 6.55 14.31
C LYS A 78 -10.44 7.49 14.15
N LEU A 79 -9.43 7.36 15.00
CA LEU A 79 -8.23 8.18 14.90
C LEU A 79 -7.45 7.87 13.62
N ALA A 80 -7.38 6.60 13.21
CA ALA A 80 -6.72 6.19 11.98
C ALA A 80 -7.35 6.83 10.73
N PHE A 81 -8.68 6.77 10.60
CA PHE A 81 -9.40 7.41 9.49
C PHE A 81 -9.24 8.93 9.47
N GLN A 82 -9.29 9.57 10.64
CA GLN A 82 -9.08 11.02 10.75
C GLN A 82 -7.67 11.40 10.30
N ALA A 83 -6.66 10.67 10.77
CA ALA A 83 -5.26 10.91 10.45
C ALA A 83 -4.97 10.69 8.95
N VAL A 84 -5.43 9.60 8.34
CA VAL A 84 -5.16 9.35 6.91
C VAL A 84 -5.91 10.32 6.00
N THR A 85 -7.12 10.75 6.39
CA THR A 85 -7.85 11.79 5.64
C THR A 85 -7.08 13.10 5.69
N ARG A 86 -6.64 13.50 6.89
CA ARG A 86 -5.85 14.72 7.07
C ARG A 86 -4.50 14.64 6.34
N SER A 87 -3.91 13.45 6.27
CA SER A 87 -2.71 13.19 5.52
C SER A 87 -2.90 13.45 4.02
N LEU A 88 -3.93 12.87 3.41
CA LEU A 88 -4.26 13.08 2.00
C LEU A 88 -4.55 14.54 1.64
N ASP A 89 -5.12 15.32 2.58
CA ASP A 89 -5.36 16.76 2.39
C ASP A 89 -4.07 17.59 2.40
N LEU A 90 -2.99 17.08 3.04
CA LEU A 90 -1.78 17.84 3.35
C LEU A 90 -0.55 17.40 2.57
N ILE A 91 -0.49 16.14 2.11
CA ILE A 91 0.64 15.68 1.29
C ILE A 91 0.59 16.40 -0.06
N PRO A 92 1.70 17.02 -0.50
CA PRO A 92 1.75 17.68 -1.80
C PRO A 92 1.39 16.72 -2.95
N GLU A 93 0.63 17.19 -3.93
CA GLU A 93 0.29 16.39 -5.13
C GLU A 93 1.53 15.86 -5.87
N ALA A 94 2.64 16.60 -5.78
CA ALA A 94 3.93 16.22 -6.37
C ALA A 94 4.62 15.05 -5.65
N ASP A 95 4.29 14.74 -4.40
CA ASP A 95 4.81 13.56 -3.68
C ASP A 95 3.94 12.33 -3.98
N THR A 96 4.07 11.82 -5.20
CA THR A 96 3.26 10.70 -5.68
C THR A 96 3.50 9.44 -4.84
N GLU A 97 4.74 9.19 -4.42
CA GLU A 97 5.08 8.06 -3.56
C GLU A 97 4.28 8.11 -2.24
N PHE A 98 4.34 9.24 -1.55
CA PHE A 98 3.71 9.34 -0.23
C PHE A 98 2.18 9.51 -0.30
N ARG A 99 1.65 10.15 -1.36
CA ARG A 99 0.20 10.12 -1.63
C ARG A 99 -0.29 8.70 -1.90
N SER A 100 0.42 7.93 -2.72
CA SER A 100 0.08 6.53 -2.98
C SER A 100 0.04 5.74 -1.68
N PHE A 101 1.05 5.92 -0.82
CA PHE A 101 1.10 5.30 0.50
C PHE A 101 -0.08 5.69 1.41
N ALA A 102 -0.53 6.95 1.36
CA ALA A 102 -1.70 7.40 2.12
C ALA A 102 -3.02 6.80 1.60
N TYR A 103 -3.22 6.71 0.27
CA TYR A 103 -4.37 5.99 -0.28
C TYR A 103 -4.32 4.51 0.07
N TYR A 104 -3.17 3.86 -0.09
CA TYR A 104 -2.95 2.48 0.33
C TYR A 104 -3.34 2.27 1.79
N THR A 105 -2.88 3.15 2.68
CA THR A 105 -3.18 3.08 4.12
C THR A 105 -4.68 3.19 4.39
N ARG A 106 -5.39 4.09 3.69
CA ARG A 106 -6.85 4.24 3.83
C ARG A 106 -7.61 3.06 3.21
N GLY A 107 -7.15 2.56 2.06
CA GLY A 107 -7.68 1.35 1.42
C GLY A 107 -7.57 0.14 2.33
N MET A 108 -6.43 -0.05 2.99
CA MET A 108 -6.22 -1.10 3.98
C MET A 108 -7.15 -0.98 5.19
N LEU A 109 -7.36 0.24 5.70
CA LEU A 109 -8.35 0.49 6.74
C LEU A 109 -9.74 0.08 6.28
N LEU A 110 -10.18 0.56 5.12
CA LEU A 110 -11.51 0.24 4.55
C LEU A 110 -11.68 -1.27 4.32
N LYS A 111 -10.65 -1.94 3.79
CA LYS A 111 -10.58 -3.39 3.62
C LYS A 111 -10.79 -4.14 4.94
N ASN A 112 -10.09 -3.74 6.00
CA ASN A 112 -10.23 -4.35 7.33
C ASN A 112 -11.64 -4.20 7.92
N TYR A 113 -12.38 -3.16 7.51
CA TYR A 113 -13.78 -2.93 7.89
C TYR A 113 -14.79 -3.33 6.81
N GLN A 114 -14.36 -4.14 5.84
CA GLN A 114 -15.20 -4.72 4.79
C GLN A 114 -15.95 -3.66 3.96
N GLN A 115 -15.39 -2.45 3.85
CA GLN A 115 -15.88 -1.40 2.97
C GLN A 115 -15.25 -1.57 1.60
N TRP A 116 -15.59 -2.66 0.92
CA TRP A 116 -14.87 -3.17 -0.24
C TRP A 116 -14.82 -2.18 -1.41
N GLU A 117 -15.95 -1.59 -1.80
CA GLU A 117 -16.03 -0.64 -2.92
C GLU A 117 -15.23 0.64 -2.64
N LEU A 118 -15.21 1.08 -1.37
CA LEU A 118 -14.40 2.24 -0.97
C LEU A 118 -12.91 1.88 -0.95
N ALA A 119 -12.56 0.67 -0.52
CA ALA A 119 -11.18 0.19 -0.53
C ALA A 119 -10.65 0.06 -1.97
N GLU A 120 -11.46 -0.48 -2.89
CA GLU A 120 -11.15 -0.58 -4.32
C GLU A 120 -10.85 0.82 -4.91
N ALA A 121 -11.68 1.81 -4.60
CA ALA A 121 -11.50 3.18 -5.05
C ALA A 121 -10.17 3.78 -4.55
N ASP A 122 -9.81 3.54 -3.29
CA ASP A 122 -8.54 4.01 -2.73
C ASP A 122 -7.33 3.30 -3.34
N PHE A 123 -7.37 1.97 -3.49
CA PHE A 123 -6.27 1.27 -4.17
C PHE A 123 -6.15 1.67 -5.64
N THR A 124 -7.26 2.00 -6.30
CA THR A 124 -7.25 2.55 -7.66
C THR A 124 -6.54 3.90 -7.70
N GLU A 125 -6.78 4.80 -6.75
CA GLU A 125 -6.05 6.06 -6.65
C GLU A 125 -4.57 5.88 -6.27
N ALA A 126 -4.24 4.87 -5.45
CA ALA A 126 -2.86 4.49 -5.16
C ALA A 126 -2.14 4.05 -6.43
N ILE A 127 -2.68 3.09 -7.19
CA ILE A 127 -2.15 2.63 -8.47
C ILE A 127 -2.02 3.78 -9.48
N ARG A 128 -3.03 4.63 -9.60
CA ARG A 128 -3.00 5.79 -10.50
C ARG A 128 -1.86 6.75 -10.15
N THR A 129 -1.57 6.90 -8.86
CA THR A 129 -0.55 7.81 -8.36
C THR A 129 0.85 7.21 -8.47
N ASN A 130 1.02 5.93 -8.12
CA ASN A 130 2.27 5.20 -8.21
C ASN A 130 2.02 3.83 -8.86
N PRO A 131 2.09 3.75 -10.19
CA PRO A 131 1.72 2.53 -10.93
C PRO A 131 2.76 1.41 -10.85
N ASN A 132 3.91 1.64 -10.20
CA ASN A 132 5.01 0.67 -10.09
C ASN A 132 5.06 -0.02 -8.71
N ASP A 133 4.11 0.28 -7.83
CA ASP A 133 4.03 -0.32 -6.50
C ASP A 133 3.16 -1.58 -6.55
N VAL A 134 3.84 -2.73 -6.48
CA VAL A 134 3.27 -4.08 -6.58
C VAL A 134 2.16 -4.29 -5.54
N GLU A 135 2.35 -3.79 -4.32
CA GLU A 135 1.46 -4.03 -3.19
C GLU A 135 0.06 -3.42 -3.42
N ASN A 136 -0.02 -2.31 -4.16
CA ASN A 136 -1.32 -1.70 -4.47
C ASN A 136 -2.17 -2.59 -5.40
N TYR A 137 -1.54 -3.30 -6.33
CA TYR A 137 -2.25 -4.25 -7.20
C TYR A 137 -2.67 -5.50 -6.43
N THR A 138 -1.81 -6.08 -5.60
CA THR A 138 -2.16 -7.28 -4.81
C THR A 138 -3.28 -6.97 -3.81
N CYS A 139 -3.22 -5.84 -3.13
CA CYS A 139 -4.28 -5.41 -2.22
C CYS A 139 -5.60 -5.08 -2.92
N ARG A 140 -5.57 -4.48 -4.12
CA ARG A 140 -6.80 -4.28 -4.89
C ARG A 140 -7.37 -5.60 -5.41
N ALA A 141 -6.52 -6.52 -5.87
CA ALA A 141 -6.96 -7.85 -6.29
C ALA A 141 -7.68 -8.60 -5.15
N GLU A 142 -7.17 -8.54 -3.92
CA GLU A 142 -7.84 -9.13 -2.75
C GLU A 142 -9.24 -8.53 -2.55
N VAL A 143 -9.38 -7.20 -2.67
CA VAL A 143 -10.69 -6.52 -2.58
C VAL A 143 -11.62 -6.92 -3.73
N LEU A 144 -11.10 -7.01 -4.96
CA LEU A 144 -11.86 -7.40 -6.14
C LEU A 144 -12.38 -8.84 -6.04
N LEU A 145 -11.61 -9.76 -5.42
CA LEU A 145 -12.10 -11.10 -5.11
C LEU A 145 -13.30 -11.06 -4.16
N GLN A 146 -13.27 -10.22 -3.12
CA GLN A 146 -14.43 -10.04 -2.21
C GLN A 146 -15.65 -9.43 -2.91
N LEU A 147 -15.43 -8.65 -3.98
CA LEU A 147 -16.48 -8.09 -4.82
C LEU A 147 -16.93 -9.04 -5.95
N HIS A 148 -16.31 -10.22 -6.07
CA HIS A 148 -16.50 -11.18 -7.16
C HIS A 148 -16.16 -10.63 -8.56
N GLU A 149 -15.30 -9.60 -8.63
CA GLU A 149 -14.79 -9.00 -9.85
C GLU A 149 -13.54 -9.76 -10.34
N TYR A 150 -13.75 -11.02 -10.69
CA TYR A 150 -12.69 -12.01 -10.94
C TYR A 150 -11.75 -11.65 -12.10
N GLU A 151 -12.28 -11.05 -13.17
CA GLU A 151 -11.49 -10.61 -14.32
C GLU A 151 -10.51 -9.50 -13.94
N ALA A 152 -11.00 -8.49 -13.21
CA ALA A 152 -10.19 -7.39 -12.73
C ALA A 152 -9.15 -7.88 -11.70
N ALA A 153 -9.50 -8.83 -10.85
CA ALA A 153 -8.54 -9.45 -9.92
C ALA A 153 -7.40 -10.15 -10.67
N LEU A 154 -7.69 -10.94 -11.72
CA LEU A 154 -6.65 -11.57 -12.54
C LEU A 154 -5.75 -10.55 -13.23
N ASP A 155 -6.34 -9.46 -13.75
CA ASP A 155 -5.58 -8.39 -14.40
C ASP A 155 -4.60 -7.74 -13.41
N ASP A 156 -5.02 -7.46 -12.18
CA ASP A 156 -4.17 -6.89 -11.14
C ASP A 156 -3.08 -7.86 -10.68
N LEU A 157 -3.39 -9.13 -10.46
CA LEU A 157 -2.38 -10.15 -10.13
C LEU A 157 -1.37 -10.34 -11.26
N THR A 158 -1.82 -10.25 -12.52
CA THR A 158 -0.94 -10.28 -13.69
C THR A 158 -0.06 -9.03 -13.76
N ALA A 159 -0.58 -7.86 -13.41
CA ALA A 159 0.20 -6.62 -13.36
C ALA A 159 1.26 -6.67 -12.26
N ALA A 160 0.90 -7.13 -11.05
CA ALA A 160 1.81 -7.35 -9.93
C ALA A 160 3.00 -8.23 -10.35
N LEU A 161 2.71 -9.37 -10.98
CA LEU A 161 3.73 -10.31 -11.46
C LEU A 161 4.61 -9.78 -12.61
N LYS A 162 4.09 -8.88 -13.44
CA LYS A 162 4.89 -8.21 -14.49
C LYS A 162 5.86 -7.19 -13.89
N LEU A 163 5.47 -6.53 -12.81
CA LEU A 163 6.31 -5.56 -12.09
C LEU A 163 7.37 -6.27 -11.25
N ASP A 164 6.99 -7.35 -10.56
CA ASP A 164 7.88 -8.21 -9.80
C ASP A 164 7.47 -9.67 -9.99
N SER A 165 8.32 -10.47 -10.65
CA SER A 165 8.04 -11.90 -10.88
C SER A 165 7.93 -12.72 -9.60
N LYS A 166 8.35 -12.16 -8.46
CA LYS A 166 8.30 -12.79 -7.13
C LYS A 166 7.22 -12.20 -6.22
N ALA A 167 6.31 -11.40 -6.77
CA ALA A 167 5.17 -10.87 -6.02
C ALA A 167 4.40 -12.01 -5.33
N ASP A 168 4.02 -11.80 -4.06
CA ASP A 168 3.27 -12.78 -3.28
C ASP A 168 1.80 -12.80 -3.71
N VAL A 169 1.49 -13.59 -4.74
CA VAL A 169 0.16 -13.69 -5.35
C VAL A 169 -0.43 -15.10 -5.28
N ALA A 170 0.34 -16.08 -4.79
CA ALA A 170 -0.02 -17.49 -4.91
C ALA A 170 -1.35 -17.80 -4.22
N ASP A 171 -1.54 -17.29 -3.00
CA ASP A 171 -2.77 -17.49 -2.23
C ASP A 171 -3.98 -16.86 -2.92
N LEU A 172 -3.83 -15.64 -3.45
CA LEU A 172 -4.90 -14.94 -4.18
C LEU A 172 -5.24 -15.64 -5.50
N MET A 173 -4.25 -16.17 -6.22
CA MET A 173 -4.48 -16.95 -7.43
C MET A 173 -5.19 -18.27 -7.14
N MET A 174 -4.84 -18.96 -6.05
CA MET A 174 -5.54 -20.17 -5.62
C MET A 174 -7.00 -19.86 -5.27
N GLN A 175 -7.24 -18.80 -4.49
CA GLN A 175 -8.60 -18.36 -4.18
C GLN A 175 -9.39 -18.05 -5.45
N LEU A 176 -8.78 -17.35 -6.41
CA LEU A 176 -9.41 -17.03 -7.68
C LEU A 176 -9.77 -18.27 -8.51
N MET A 177 -8.95 -19.33 -8.47
CA MET A 177 -9.27 -20.60 -9.12
C MET A 177 -10.45 -21.31 -8.45
N GLU A 178 -10.56 -21.25 -7.12
CA GLU A 178 -11.64 -21.88 -6.35
C GLU A 178 -12.98 -21.18 -6.57
N GLU A 179 -12.97 -19.85 -6.67
CA GLU A 179 -14.17 -19.01 -6.83
C GLU A 179 -14.51 -18.72 -8.31
N ALA A 180 -13.68 -19.19 -9.25
CA ALA A 180 -13.83 -18.92 -10.68
C ALA A 180 -15.23 -19.28 -11.21
N PRO A 181 -15.82 -18.42 -12.05
CA PRO A 181 -17.19 -18.64 -12.56
C PRO A 181 -17.27 -19.78 -13.58
N ASP A 182 -16.15 -20.11 -14.24
CA ASP A 182 -16.07 -21.19 -15.22
C ASP A 182 -14.64 -21.73 -15.38
N ALA A 183 -14.52 -22.85 -16.12
CA ALA A 183 -13.24 -23.50 -16.39
C ALA A 183 -12.31 -22.64 -17.26
N SER A 184 -12.85 -21.76 -18.11
CA SER A 184 -12.02 -20.89 -18.95
C SER A 184 -11.24 -19.90 -18.11
N MET A 185 -11.81 -19.41 -17.01
CA MET A 185 -11.11 -18.55 -16.06
C MET A 185 -10.00 -19.32 -15.33
N ILE A 186 -10.28 -20.53 -14.85
CA ILE A 186 -9.29 -21.39 -14.20
C ILE A 186 -8.08 -21.64 -15.11
N ASP A 187 -8.32 -21.96 -16.39
CA ASP A 187 -7.27 -22.18 -17.38
C ASP A 187 -6.38 -20.94 -17.56
N ARG A 188 -6.98 -19.74 -17.55
CA ARG A 188 -6.25 -18.46 -17.65
C ARG A 188 -5.42 -18.18 -16.42
N VAL A 189 -5.97 -18.36 -15.21
CA VAL A 189 -5.22 -18.17 -13.95
C VAL A 189 -4.03 -19.12 -13.92
N TYR A 190 -4.24 -20.40 -14.30
CA TYR A 190 -3.17 -21.39 -14.37
C TYR A 190 -2.10 -21.02 -15.40
N ALA A 191 -2.51 -20.53 -16.57
CA ALA A 191 -1.58 -20.08 -17.59
C ALA A 191 -0.73 -18.89 -17.11
N THR A 192 -1.33 -17.87 -16.50
CA THR A 192 -0.63 -16.71 -15.95
C THR A 192 0.40 -17.13 -14.91
N TYR A 193 0.01 -17.97 -13.94
CA TYR A 193 0.91 -18.42 -12.86
C TYR A 193 2.13 -19.18 -13.39
N ASN A 194 1.93 -20.10 -14.36
CA ASN A 194 3.03 -20.93 -14.88
C ASN A 194 3.87 -20.28 -16.00
N MET A 195 3.37 -19.23 -16.66
CA MET A 195 4.13 -18.55 -17.73
C MET A 195 5.36 -17.83 -17.20
N LEU A 196 5.32 -17.35 -15.96
CA LEU A 196 6.40 -16.57 -15.36
C LEU A 196 7.52 -17.45 -14.79
N ASP A 197 7.19 -18.60 -14.21
CA ASP A 197 8.16 -19.65 -13.84
C ASP A 197 9.05 -20.08 -15.01
N LYS A 198 8.50 -20.11 -16.22
CA LYS A 198 9.24 -20.48 -17.44
C LYS A 198 10.10 -19.35 -18.01
N GLN A 199 9.77 -18.09 -17.74
CA GLN A 199 10.62 -16.95 -18.12
C GLN A 199 11.86 -16.85 -17.23
N GLU A 200 11.80 -17.27 -15.97
CA GLU A 200 12.97 -17.34 -15.07
C GLU A 200 14.00 -18.40 -15.49
N LEU A 201 13.56 -19.51 -16.12
CA LEU A 201 14.46 -20.56 -16.60
C LEU A 201 15.17 -20.23 -17.93
N ALA A 202 14.78 -19.13 -18.58
CA ALA A 202 15.28 -18.74 -19.90
C ALA A 202 16.30 -17.58 -19.88
N ASN A 203 16.55 -17.00 -18.70
CA ASN A 203 17.52 -15.91 -18.47
C ASN A 203 18.66 -16.36 -17.55
#